data_AF-A0A5M6ZJ06-F1
#
_entry.id   AF-A0A5M6ZJ06-F1
#
_cell.length_a   1.000
_cell.length_b   1.000
_cell.length_c   1.000
_cell.angle_alpha   90.00
_cell.angle_beta   90.00
_cell.angle_gamma   90.00
#
_symmetry.space_group_name_H-M   'P 1'
#
loop_
_entity.id
_entity.type
_entity.pdbx_description
1 polymer ?
#
loop_
_entity_poly.entity_id
_entity_poly.type
_entity_poly.pdbx_seq_one_letter_code
_entity_poly.pdbx_strand_id
1 'polypeptide(L)' 'MPPASAHVIAFPSTPCVRTKPYDLSIAVQDWLDAQLRVAEHVRERLVADGADCRLIAILDQHAAFLREARSL' A
#
# COMPACT_ATOMS: atom_id res chain seq x y z
N MET A 1 11.48 -40.00 -17.19
CA MET A 1 10.91 -38.64 -17.05
C MET A 1 11.48 -38.01 -15.79
N PRO A 2 12.32 -36.97 -15.86
CA PRO A 2 12.69 -36.20 -14.67
C PRO A 2 11.56 -35.23 -14.27
N PRO A 3 11.34 -34.97 -12.96
CA PRO A 3 10.33 -34.03 -12.51
C PRO A 3 10.75 -32.57 -12.75
N ALA A 4 9.73 -31.73 -12.96
CA ALA A 4 9.82 -30.32 -13.34
C ALA A 4 10.77 -29.52 -12.44
N SER A 5 11.70 -28.79 -13.07
CA SER A 5 12.56 -27.79 -12.44
C SER A 5 11.71 -26.77 -11.69
N ALA A 6 11.81 -26.75 -10.36
CA ALA A 6 11.32 -25.66 -9.56
C ALA A 6 12.18 -24.42 -9.85
N HIS A 7 11.69 -23.52 -10.69
CA HIS A 7 12.25 -22.18 -10.81
C HIS A 7 11.96 -21.43 -9.52
N VAL A 8 12.90 -21.50 -8.57
CA VAL A 8 13.00 -20.52 -7.49
C VAL A 8 13.29 -19.19 -8.19
N ILE A 9 12.27 -18.35 -8.33
CA ILE A 9 12.45 -16.96 -8.76
C ILE A 9 13.21 -16.30 -7.61
N ALA A 10 14.53 -16.22 -7.76
CA ALA A 10 15.37 -15.41 -6.90
C ALA A 10 14.90 -13.97 -7.05
N PHE A 11 14.22 -13.45 -6.02
CA PHE A 11 13.91 -12.03 -5.95
C PHE A 11 15.26 -11.31 -5.88
N PRO A 12 15.62 -10.44 -6.84
CA PRO A 12 16.89 -9.75 -6.80
C PRO A 12 16.89 -8.90 -5.53
N SER A 13 17.69 -9.34 -4.55
CA SER A 13 17.96 -8.59 -3.33
C SER A 13 18.75 -7.36 -3.75
N THR A 14 18.02 -6.30 -4.08
CA THR A 14 18.62 -5.04 -4.46
C THR A 14 19.42 -4.57 -3.24
N PRO A 15 20.70 -4.23 -3.37
CA PRO A 15 21.49 -3.79 -2.22
C PRO A 15 20.77 -2.62 -1.56
N CYS A 16 20.57 -2.69 -0.24
CA CYS A 16 20.10 -1.54 0.55
C CYS A 16 21.11 -0.42 0.35
N VAL A 17 20.86 0.44 -0.63
CA VAL A 17 21.55 1.71 -0.77
C VAL A 17 21.25 2.46 0.52
N ARG A 18 22.29 2.71 1.32
CA ARG A 18 22.18 3.55 2.52
C ARG A 18 21.91 4.97 2.04
N THR A 19 20.64 5.26 1.79
CA THR A 19 20.13 6.58 1.53
C THR A 19 20.45 7.46 2.75
N LYS A 20 20.77 8.75 2.50
CA LYS A 20 20.99 9.77 3.55
C LYS A 20 19.95 9.62 4.65
N PRO A 21 20.19 10.02 5.91
CA PRO A 21 19.14 10.04 6.93
C PRO A 21 18.04 10.98 6.43
N TYR A 22 17.06 10.42 5.72
CA TYR A 22 15.77 11.03 5.53
C TYR A 22 15.22 11.15 6.93
N ASP A 23 14.65 12.31 7.23
CA ASP A 23 13.81 12.41 8.41
C ASP A 23 12.70 11.36 8.21
N LEU A 24 12.82 10.24 8.93
CA LEU A 24 11.89 9.12 8.84
C LEU A 24 10.46 9.61 9.04
N SER A 25 10.30 10.65 9.85
CA SER A 25 9.01 11.34 10.04
C SER A 25 8.45 11.88 8.73
N ILE A 26 9.24 12.62 7.96
CA ILE A 26 8.82 13.16 6.65
C ILE A 26 8.50 12.04 5.68
N ALA A 27 9.35 11.01 5.60
CA ALA A 27 9.12 9.87 4.71
C ALA A 27 7.84 9.08 5.06
N VAL A 28 7.55 8.92 6.36
CA VAL A 28 6.33 8.28 6.85
C VAL A 28 5.10 9.12 6.53
N GLN A 29 5.18 10.45 6.71
CA GLN A 29 4.08 11.36 6.38
C GLN A 29 3.78 11.38 4.87
N ASP A 30 4.81 11.43 4.03
CA ASP A 30 4.66 11.33 2.57
C ASP A 30 4.03 9.99 2.15
N TRP A 31 4.44 8.89 2.81
CA TRP A 31 3.86 7.57 2.58
C TRP A 31 2.39 7.50 2.99
N LEU A 32 2.02 8.05 4.16
CA LEU A 32 0.63 8.12 4.62
C LEU A 32 -0.24 8.93 3.64
N ASP A 33 0.25 10.07 3.15
CA ASP A 33 -0.45 10.88 2.15
C ASP A 33 -0.60 10.15 0.79
N ALA A 34 0.37 9.33 0.42
CA ALA A 34 0.24 8.46 -0.76
C ALA A 34 -0.82 7.36 -0.54
N GLN A 35 -0.82 6.70 0.62
CA GLN A 35 -1.80 5.65 0.93
C GLN A 35 -3.23 6.21 0.95
N LEU A 36 -3.44 7.40 1.52
CA LEU A 36 -4.76 8.05 1.53
C LEU A 36 -5.28 8.30 0.12
N ARG A 37 -4.44 8.86 -0.76
CA ARG A 37 -4.81 9.11 -2.17
C ARG A 37 -5.19 7.82 -2.90
N VAL A 38 -4.44 6.74 -2.66
CA VAL A 38 -4.75 5.43 -3.26
C VAL A 38 -6.08 4.89 -2.73
N ALA A 39 -6.30 4.95 -1.41
CA ALA A 39 -7.54 4.46 -0.79
C ALA A 39 -8.77 5.21 -1.30
N GLU A 40 -8.70 6.54 -1.40
CA GLU A 40 -9.79 7.38 -1.92
C GLU A 40 -10.06 7.08 -3.40
N HIS A 41 -9.01 6.97 -4.23
CA HIS A 41 -9.15 6.63 -5.64
C HIS A 41 -9.78 5.25 -5.85
N VAL A 42 -9.35 4.24 -5.09
CA VAL A 42 -9.93 2.89 -5.16
C VAL A 42 -11.38 2.90 -4.72
N ARG A 43 -11.72 3.63 -3.65
CA ARG A 43 -13.11 3.77 -3.20
C ARG A 43 -14.00 4.36 -4.28
N GLU A 44 -13.58 5.47 -4.91
CA GLU A 44 -14.33 6.11 -5.99
C GLU A 44 -14.59 5.15 -7.15
N ARG A 45 -13.57 4.38 -7.55
CA ARG A 45 -13.71 3.37 -8.60
C ARG A 45 -14.69 2.27 -8.21
N LEU A 46 -14.59 1.74 -7.00
CA LEU A 46 -15.50 0.70 -6.51
C LEU A 46 -16.95 1.19 -6.43
N VAL A 47 -17.17 2.44 -6.04
CA VAL A 47 -18.50 3.06 -6.06
C VAL A 47 -19.02 3.18 -7.48
N ALA A 48 -18.19 3.65 -8.43
CA ALA A 48 -18.56 3.78 -9.84
C ALA A 48 -18.88 2.43 -10.50
N ASP A 49 -18.13 1.38 -10.15
CA ASP A 49 -18.32 0.02 -10.65
C ASP A 49 -19.48 -0.73 -9.97
N GLY A 50 -20.15 -0.10 -8.98
CA GLY A 50 -21.25 -0.73 -8.23
C GLY A 50 -20.81 -1.92 -7.38
N ALA A 51 -19.59 -1.87 -6.85
CA ALA A 51 -19.02 -2.95 -6.05
C ALA A 51 -19.74 -3.14 -4.70
N ASP A 52 -19.42 -4.24 -4.01
CA ASP A 52 -20.01 -4.59 -2.72
C ASP A 52 -19.81 -3.49 -1.67
N CYS A 53 -20.92 -3.04 -1.07
CA CYS A 53 -20.94 -2.05 0.00
C CYS A 53 -20.04 -2.42 1.21
N ARG A 54 -19.88 -3.72 1.49
CA ARG A 54 -18.99 -4.20 2.58
C ARG A 54 -17.53 -3.92 2.26
N LEU A 55 -17.13 -4.10 0.99
CA LEU A 55 -15.76 -3.79 0.55
C LEU A 55 -15.48 -2.29 0.65
N ILE A 56 -16.44 -1.47 0.22
CA ILE A 56 -16.35 -0.01 0.33
C ILE A 56 -16.22 0.41 1.81
N ALA A 57 -17.01 -0.18 2.71
CA ALA A 57 -16.95 0.10 4.14
C ALA A 57 -15.58 -0.25 4.77
N ILE A 58 -14.96 -1.36 4.34
CA ILE A 58 -13.61 -1.73 4.80
C ILE A 58 -12.58 -0.69 4.35
N LEU A 59 -12.69 -0.19 3.11
CA LEU A 59 -11.82 0.87 2.60
C LEU A 59 -12.03 2.20 3.33
N ASP A 60 -13.27 2.55 3.68
CA ASP A 60 -13.54 3.74 4.49
C ASP A 60 -12.93 3.62 5.90
N GLN A 61 -13.01 2.44 6.53
CA GLN A 61 -12.35 2.17 7.81
C GLN A 61 -10.82 2.26 7.69
N HIS A 62 -10.24 1.76 6.59
CA HIS A 62 -8.82 1.87 6.32
C HIS A 62 -8.38 3.34 6.12
N ALA A 63 -9.15 4.12 5.37
CA ALA A 63 -8.88 5.55 5.20
C ALA A 63 -8.98 6.32 6.52
N ALA A 64 -9.93 5.97 7.40
CA ALA A 64 -10.00 6.54 8.74
C ALA A 64 -8.74 6.26 9.56
N PHE A 65 -8.28 5.00 9.57
CA PHE A 65 -7.02 4.62 10.21
C PHE A 65 -5.81 5.43 9.69
N LEU A 66 -5.71 5.61 8.37
CA LEU A 66 -4.60 6.38 7.79
C LEU A 66 -4.65 7.87 8.19
N ARG A 67 -5.84 8.47 8.32
CA ARG A 67 -6.00 9.86 8.80
C ARG A 67 -5.59 10.00 10.27
N GLU A 68 -5.97 9.03 11.10
CA GLU A 68 -5.56 8.98 12.51
C GLU A 68 -4.04 8.82 12.62
N ALA A 69 -3.44 7.89 11.86
CA ALA A 69 -2.00 7.66 11.85
C ALA A 69 -1.19 8.90 11.44
N ARG A 70 -1.74 9.75 10.56
CA ARG A 70 -1.13 11.02 10.15
C ARG A 70 -1.15 12.08 11.26
N SER A 71 -2.13 12.00 12.15
CA SER A 71 -2.33 12.98 13.24
C SER A 71 -1.53 12.70 14.51
N LEU A 72 -0.86 11.54 14.58
CA LEU A 72 0.07 11.15 15.65
C LEU A 72 1.46 11.75 15.44
#